data_AF-A0A1W9G5J0-F1
#
_entry.id   AF-A0A1W9G5J0-F1
#
_cell.length_a   1.000
_cell.length_b   1.000
_cell.length_c   1.000
_cell.angle_alpha   90.00
_cell.angle_beta   90.00
_cell.angle_gamma   90.00
#
_symmetry.space_group_name_H-M   'P 1'
#
loop_
_entity.id
_entity.type
_entity.pdbx_description
1 polymer ?
#
loop_
_entity_poly.entity_id
_entity_poly.type
_entity_poly.pdbx_seq_one_letter_code
_entity_poly.pdbx_strand_id
1 'polypeptide(L)' 'MNVTWRSNWLEWVLVTPRYHHIHHSCDLAFYNSNFGVTFSIWDRLFGTYTDPDLVKEPLAFGIGEKVPLVRLVAGF' A
#
# COMPACT_ATOMS: atom_id res chain seq x y z
N MET A 1 -6.13 -9.35 1.60
CA MET A 1 -5.64 -10.71 1.28
C MET A 1 -4.13 -10.66 1.33
N ASN A 2 -3.46 -11.43 2.19
CA ASN A 2 -2.01 -11.34 2.38
C ASN A 2 -1.23 -12.18 1.34
N VAL A 3 -1.26 -11.76 0.07
CA VAL A 3 -0.56 -12.45 -1.02
C VAL A 3 0.64 -11.61 -1.46
N THR A 4 1.83 -12.07 -1.09
CA THR A 4 3.11 -11.39 -1.35
C THR A 4 3.94 -12.05 -2.45
N TRP A 5 3.29 -12.74 -3.39
CA TRP A 5 4.02 -13.39 -4.49
C TRP A 5 4.67 -12.36 -5.45
N ARG A 6 5.93 -12.59 -5.81
CA ARG A 6 6.73 -11.75 -6.71
C ARG A 6 6.63 -12.21 -8.15
N SER A 7 6.34 -11.30 -9.07
CA SER A 7 6.43 -11.55 -10.51
C SER A 7 6.98 -10.37 -11.28
N ASN A 8 8.24 -10.50 -11.72
CA ASN A 8 8.98 -9.40 -12.32
C ASN A 8 8.31 -8.81 -13.57
N TRP A 9 7.78 -9.66 -14.45
CA TRP A 9 7.16 -9.18 -15.69
C TRP A 9 5.75 -8.62 -15.44
N LEU A 10 5.01 -9.24 -14.52
CA LEU A 10 3.63 -8.85 -14.22
C LEU A 10 3.63 -7.52 -13.47
N GLU A 11 4.51 -7.34 -12.49
CA GLU A 11 4.62 -6.11 -11.67
C GLU A 11 5.18 -4.92 -12.43
N TRP A 12 5.89 -5.17 -13.53
CA TRP A 12 6.34 -4.12 -14.43
C TRP A 12 5.18 -3.43 -15.17
N VAL A 13 4.07 -4.14 -15.35
CA VAL A 13 2.91 -3.67 -16.12
C VAL A 13 1.69 -3.47 -15.24
N LEU A 14 1.40 -4.41 -14.33
CA LEU A 14 0.21 -4.48 -13.50
C LEU A 14 0.49 -4.18 -12.03
N VAL A 15 -0.48 -3.56 -11.38
CA VAL A 15 -0.50 -3.40 -9.92
C VAL A 15 -0.92 -4.74 -9.29
N THR A 16 0.01 -5.36 -8.56
CA THR A 16 -0.26 -6.60 -7.81
C THR A 16 -0.74 -6.28 -6.38
N PRO A 17 -1.31 -7.24 -5.64
CA PRO A 17 -1.78 -7.00 -4.26
C PRO A 17 -0.72 -6.38 -3.34
N ARG A 18 0.56 -6.67 -3.61
CA ARG A 18 1.71 -6.11 -2.87
C ARG A 18 1.85 -4.61 -3.06
N TYR A 19 1.70 -4.12 -4.29
CA TYR A 19 1.75 -2.68 -4.59
C TYR A 19 0.58 -1.96 -3.95
N HIS A 20 -0.61 -2.57 -3.99
CA HIS A 20 -1.81 -2.01 -3.39
C HIS A 20 -1.70 -1.90 -1.85
N HIS A 21 -1.00 -2.83 -1.19
CA HIS A 21 -0.73 -2.70 0.24
C HIS A 21 0.13 -1.47 0.57
N ILE A 22 1.12 -1.17 -0.26
CA ILE A 22 2.00 -0.01 -0.07
C ILE A 22 1.23 1.30 -0.22
N HIS A 23 0.32 1.35 -1.21
CA HIS A 23 -0.58 2.50 -1.39
C HIS A 23 -1.44 2.77 -0.13
N HIS A 24 -1.86 1.72 0.57
CA HIS A 24 -2.62 1.83 1.81
C HIS A 24 -1.75 1.90 3.08
N SER A 25 -0.43 1.96 2.94
CA SER A 25 0.49 2.11 4.06
C SER A 25 0.27 3.45 4.77
N CYS A 26 0.27 3.45 6.09
CA CYS A 26 0.34 4.68 6.88
C CYS A 26 1.77 5.11 7.26
N ASP A 27 2.78 4.40 6.76
CA ASP A 27 4.18 4.82 6.85
C ASP A 27 4.43 6.04 5.96
N LEU A 28 4.90 7.14 6.55
CA LEU A 28 5.26 8.38 5.87
C LEU A 28 6.25 8.17 4.72
N ALA A 29 7.10 7.15 4.78
CA ALA A 29 8.04 6.83 3.71
C ALA A 29 7.35 6.37 2.42
N PHE A 30 6.15 5.79 2.53
CA PHE A 30 5.46 5.12 1.42
C PHE A 30 4.01 5.59 1.20
N TYR A 31 3.50 6.47 2.06
CA TYR A 31 2.11 6.96 2.09
C TYR A 31 1.61 7.53 0.75
N ASN A 32 2.49 8.19 -0.02
CA ASN A 32 2.15 8.83 -1.30
C ASN A 32 2.78 8.09 -2.47
N SER A 33 2.54 6.78 -2.58
CA SER A 33 3.10 5.97 -3.65
C SER A 33 2.08 5.00 -4.27
N ASN A 34 2.42 4.49 -5.45
CA ASN A 34 1.69 3.45 -6.18
C ASN A 34 0.18 3.76 -6.35
N PHE A 35 -0.14 4.92 -6.91
CA PHE A 35 -1.51 5.40 -7.17
C PHE A 35 -2.21 4.68 -8.32
N GLY A 36 -1.47 3.98 -9.17
CA GLY A 36 -2.03 3.19 -10.25
C GLY A 36 -3.01 2.13 -9.73
N VAL A 37 -4.19 2.04 -10.34
CA VAL A 37 -5.19 1.03 -9.95
C VAL A 37 -4.96 -0.28 -10.69
N THR A 38 -4.61 -0.20 -11.98
CA THR A 38 -4.43 -1.38 -12.85
C THR A 38 -3.01 -1.49 -13.37
N PHE A 39 -2.41 -0.37 -13.81
CA PHE A 39 -1.09 -0.38 -14.43
C PHE A 39 -0.07 0.39 -13.62
N SER A 40 1.05 -0.26 -13.27
CA SER A 40 2.17 0.34 -12.53
C SER A 40 3.02 1.28 -13.39
N ILE A 41 2.84 1.24 -14.71
CA ILE A 41 3.55 2.13 -15.65
C ILE A 41 3.29 3.61 -15.35
N TRP A 42 2.08 3.95 -14.90
CA TRP A 42 1.74 5.33 -14.57
C TRP A 42 2.57 5.84 -13.39
N ASP A 43 2.73 5.01 -12.35
CA ASP A 43 3.56 5.38 -11.20
C ASP A 43 5.03 5.54 -11.57
N ARG A 44 5.52 4.74 -12.51
CA ARG A 44 6.89 4.88 -13.03
C ARG A 44 7.06 6.18 -13.83
N LEU A 45 6.09 6.52 -14.66
CA LEU A 45 6.12 7.74 -15.49
C LEU A 45 6.00 9.02 -14.67
N PHE A 46 5.18 9.00 -13.61
CA PHE A 46 4.95 10.17 -12.75
C PHE A 46 5.82 10.18 -11.49
N GLY A 47 6.71 9.20 -11.32
CA GLY A 47 7.68 9.17 -10.22
C GLY A 47 7.08 8.82 -8.85
N THR A 48 5.88 8.23 -8.81
CA THR A 48 5.21 7.79 -7.59
C THR A 48 5.40 6.30 -7.30
N TYR A 49 6.21 5.61 -8.12
CA TYR A 49 6.50 4.19 -7.96
C TYR A 49 7.34 3.92 -6.71
N THR A 50 6.86 3.02 -5.85
CA THR A 50 7.62 2.43 -4.74
C THR A 50 7.73 0.94 -4.92
N ASP A 51 8.96 0.43 -4.84
CA ASP A 51 9.26 -0.99 -4.95
C ASP A 51 8.85 -1.75 -3.68
N PRO A 52 8.03 -2.81 -3.79
CA PRO A 52 7.67 -3.65 -2.65
C PRO A 52 8.85 -4.30 -1.94
N ASP A 53 9.99 -4.51 -2.60
CA ASP A 53 11.18 -5.09 -1.98
C ASP A 53 11.87 -4.11 -1.01
N LEU A 54 11.55 -2.81 -1.07
CA LEU A 54 12.03 -1.79 -0.11
C LEU A 54 11.21 -1.77 1.19
N VAL A 55 10.03 -2.39 1.18
CA VAL A 55 9.10 -2.36 2.31
C VAL A 55 9.29 -3.61 3.16
N LYS A 56 9.77 -3.44 4.39
CA LYS A 56 9.92 -4.54 5.37
C LYS A 56 8.65 -4.64 6.21
N GLU A 57 8.02 -5.81 6.21
CA GLU A 57 6.84 -6.13 7.02
C GLU A 57 7.13 -6.04 8.53
N PRO A 58 6.13 -5.68 9.38
CA PRO A 58 4.72 -5.49 9.02
C PRO A 58 4.36 -4.05 8.64
N LEU A 59 3.68 -3.89 7.50
CA LEU A 59 3.06 -2.61 7.13
C LEU A 59 1.94 -2.26 8.11
N ALA A 60 2.01 -1.07 8.70
CA ALA A 60 0.88 -0.53 9.44
C ALA A 60 -0.16 0.00 8.43
N PHE A 61 -1.44 -0.27 8.71
CA PHE A 61 -2.58 0.17 7.89
C PHE A 61 -3.52 1.05 8.71
N GLY A 62 -4.23 1.95 8.03
CA GLY A 62 -5.26 2.81 8.64
C GLY A 62 -4.95 4.30 8.58
N ILE A 63 -5.91 5.15 8.95
CA ILE A 63 -5.80 6.63 8.84
C ILE A 63 -5.10 7.30 10.03
N GLY A 64 -4.40 6.54 10.87
CA GLY A 64 -3.78 7.05 12.10
C GLY A 64 -4.77 7.51 13.18
N GLU A 65 -6.06 7.20 13.03
CA GLU A 65 -7.10 7.59 13.99
C GLU A 65 -6.91 6.83 15.32
N LYS A 66 -6.73 7.57 16.41
CA LYS A 66 -6.80 7.02 17.77
C LYS A 66 -8.27 6.94 18.15
N VAL A 67 -8.88 5.79 17.92
CA VAL A 67 -10.28 5.56 18.30
C VAL A 67 -10.38 5.49 19.83
N PRO A 68 -11.13 6.39 20.50
CA PRO A 68 -11.30 6.32 21.94
C PRO A 68 -12.12 5.09 22.32
N LEU A 69 -11.73 4.42 23.42
CA LEU A 69 -12.30 3.14 23.87
C LEU A 69 -13.83 3.14 23.93
N VAL A 70 -14.43 4.29 24.28
CA VAL A 70 -15.88 4.45 24.35
C VAL A 70 -16.59 4.20 23.01
N ARG A 71 -16.03 4.65 21.88
CA ARG A 71 -16.63 4.38 20.55
C ARG A 71 -16.54 2.91 20.19
N LEU A 72 -15.44 2.26 20.60
CA LEU A 72 -15.17 0.84 20.36
C LEU A 72 -16.13 -0.07 21.13
N VAL A 73 -16.48 0.31 22.36
CA VAL A 73 -17.39 -0.45 23.23
C VAL A 73 -18.86 -0.11 22.94
N ALA A 74 -19.18 1.15 22.65
CA ALA A 74 -20.55 1.61 22.50
C ALA A 74 -21.07 1.56 21.04
N GLY A 75 -20.17 1.43 20.06
CA GLY A 75 -20.53 1.19 18.66
C GLY A 75 -20.98 2.43 17.87
N PHE A 76 -20.63 3.64 18.32
CA PHE A 76 -20.95 4.92 17.65
C PHE A 76 -19.77 5.91 17.66
#